data_AF-A0A5K1C8W3-F1
#
_entry.id   AF-A0A5K1C8W3-F1
#
_cell.length_a   1.000
_cell.length_b   1.000
_cell.length_c   1.000
_cell.angle_alpha   90.00
_cell.angle_beta   90.00
_cell.angle_gamma   90.00
#
_symmetry.space_group_name_H-M   'P 1'
#
loop_
_entity.id
_entity.type
_entity.pdbx_description
1 polymer ?
#
loop_
_entity_poly.entity_id
_entity_poly.type
_entity_poly.pdbx_seq_one_letter_code
_entity_poly.pdbx_strand_id
1 'polypeptide(L)' 'MAMEKKEEDVFIGSIDQGTTSTRFIIYDRHGKPIASHQVEFTQIYPQAG' A
#
# COMPACT_ATOMS: atom_id res chain seq x y z
N MET A 1 19.53 26.22 23.84
CA MET A 1 19.70 25.15 22.85
C MET A 1 18.41 24.35 22.86
N ALA A 2 17.59 24.45 21.81
CA ALA A 2 16.37 23.66 21.71
C ALA A 2 16.76 22.26 21.23
N MET A 3 16.31 21.21 21.93
CA MET A 3 16.46 19.83 21.46
C MET A 3 15.60 19.65 20.22
N GLU A 4 16.22 19.22 19.12
CA GLU A 4 15.53 18.78 17.93
C GLU A 4 14.69 17.55 18.29
N LYS A 5 13.37 17.66 18.17
CA LYS A 5 12.46 16.54 18.38
C LYS A 5 12.64 15.63 17.17
N LYS A 6 13.26 14.46 17.36
CA LYS A 6 13.33 13.43 16.31
C LYS A 6 11.90 13.08 15.95
N GLU A 7 11.45 13.50 14.77
CA GLU A 7 10.09 13.20 14.32
C GLU A 7 9.94 11.68 14.22
N GLU A 8 8.86 11.15 14.78
CA GLU A 8 8.60 9.71 14.75
C GLU A 8 8.41 9.26 13.29
N ASP A 9 8.98 8.09 12.97
CA ASP A 9 8.83 7.47 11.65
C ASP A 9 7.40 6.97 11.47
N VAL A 10 6.52 7.85 10.97
CA VAL A 10 5.13 7.54 10.63
C VAL A 10 5.05 7.09 9.18
N PHE A 11 4.39 5.95 8.96
CA PHE A 11 4.12 5.40 7.63
C PHE A 11 2.61 5.26 7.40
N ILE A 12 2.21 5.35 6.14
CA ILE A 12 0.83 5.11 5.70
C ILE A 12 0.81 3.84 4.87
N GLY A 13 0.00 2.87 5.27
CA GLY A 13 -0.30 1.68 4.48
C GLY A 13 -1.57 1.88 3.65
N SER A 14 -1.55 1.47 2.39
CA SER A 14 -2.72 1.45 1.51
C SER A 14 -2.96 0.04 0.98
N ILE A 15 -4.19 -0.44 1.11
CA ILE A 15 -4.68 -1.64 0.42
C ILE A 15 -5.46 -1.17 -0.81
N ASP A 16 -4.92 -1.48 -1.97
CA ASP A 16 -5.54 -1.23 -3.27
C ASP A 16 -6.08 -2.56 -3.80
N GLN A 17 -7.40 -2.74 -3.71
CA GLN A 17 -8.10 -3.96 -4.11
C GLN A 17 -8.69 -3.76 -5.51
N GLY A 18 -7.97 -4.25 -6.51
CA GLY A 18 -8.41 -4.25 -7.89
C GLY A 18 -9.27 -5.46 -8.22
N THR A 19 -9.79 -5.50 -9.44
CA THR A 19 -10.63 -6.62 -9.88
C THR A 19 -9.87 -7.93 -10.02
N THR A 20 -8.58 -7.91 -10.39
CA THR A 20 -7.76 -9.09 -10.69
C THR A 20 -6.60 -9.30 -9.71
N SER A 21 -6.32 -8.31 -8.87
CA SER A 21 -5.20 -8.36 -7.94
C SER A 21 -5.44 -7.46 -6.73
N THR A 22 -4.70 -7.73 -5.67
CA THR A 22 -4.61 -6.84 -4.51
C THR A 22 -3.18 -6.37 -4.37
N ARG A 23 -2.99 -5.08 -4.12
CA ARG A 23 -1.69 -4.47 -3.85
C ARG A 23 -1.69 -3.85 -2.47
N PHE A 24 -0.59 -4.01 -1.75
CA PHE A 24 -0.28 -3.25 -0.55
C PHE A 24 0.86 -2.28 -0.84
N ILE A 25 0.72 -1.02 -0.45
CA ILE A 25 1.73 0.03 -0.65
C ILE A 25 2.02 0.71 0.69
N ILE A 26 3.29 0.94 0.99
CA ILE A 26 3.74 1.73 2.14
C ILE A 26 4.25 3.07 1.62
N TYR A 27 3.75 4.16 2.20
CA TYR A 27 4.19 5.51 1.93
C TYR A 27 4.92 6.10 3.13
N ASP A 28 5.96 6.89 2.86
CA ASP A 28 6.54 7.76 3.88
C ASP A 28 5.64 8.98 4.14
N ARG A 29 6.02 9.78 5.14
CA ARG A 29 5.32 11.01 5.54
C ARG A 29 5.19 12.09 4.46
N HIS A 30 5.97 12.03 3.39
CA HIS A 30 5.90 12.94 2.26
C HIS A 30 4.97 12.40 1.16
N GLY A 31 4.32 11.26 1.40
CA GLY A 31 3.47 10.58 0.45
C GLY A 31 4.27 9.86 -0.64
N LYS A 32 5.58 9.65 -0.45
CA LYS A 32 6.38 8.88 -1.41
C LYS A 32 6.19 7.39 -1.14
N PRO A 33 5.87 6.57 -2.16
CA PRO A 33 5.81 5.12 -1.99
C PRO A 33 7.22 4.57 -1.78
N ILE A 34 7.43 3.84 -0.70
CA ILE A 34 8.74 3.29 -0.30
C ILE A 34 8.79 1.76 -0.35
N ALA A 35 7.65 1.09 -0.36
CA ALA A 35 7.55 -0.34 -0.59
C ALA A 35 6.18 -0.70 -1.18
N SER A 36 6.13 -1.79 -1.94
CA SER A 36 4.87 -2.36 -2.39
C SER A 36 4.99 -3.86 -2.64
N HIS A 37 3.86 -4.55 -2.57
CA HIS A 37 3.73 -5.93 -3.00
C HIS A 37 2.35 -6.13 -3.64
N GLN A 38 2.28 -6.96 -4.68
CA GLN A 38 1.05 -7.24 -5.41
C GLN A 38 0.86 -8.75 -5.55
N VAL A 39 -0.37 -9.18 -5.34
CA VAL A 39 -0.78 -10.57 -5.52
C VAL A 39 -1.99 -10.61 -6.44
N GLU A 40 -1.85 -11.31 -7.56
CA GLU A 40 -2.97 -11.65 -8.44
C GLU A 40 -3.80 -12.80 -7.84
N PHE A 41 -5.08 -12.82 -8.16
CA PHE A 41 -5.97 -13.91 -7.75
C PHE A 41 -6.79 -14.41 -8.92
N THR A 42 -7.19 -15.68 -8.84
CA THR A 42 -7.98 -16.32 -9.89
C THR A 42 -9.37 -15.70 -9.94
N GLN A 43 -9.75 -15.24 -11.12
CA GLN A 43 -11.11 -14.81 -11.39
C GLN A 43 -12.00 -16.02 -11.66
N ILE A 44 -13.07 -16.18 -10.90
CA ILE A 44 -14.02 -17.28 -11.06
C ILE A 44 -15.19 -16.78 -11.91
N TYR A 45 -15.32 -17.33 -13.13
CA TYR A 45 -16.43 -17.05 -14.04
C TYR A 45 -17.22 -18.34 -14.32
N PRO A 46 -18.26 -18.65 -13.54
CA PRO A 46 -18.99 -19.92 -13.67
C PRO A 46 -19.84 -20.04 -14.94
N GLN A 47 -20.20 -18.89 -15.54
CA GLN A 47 -21.01 -18.79 -16.74
C GLN A 47 -20.36 -17.76 -17.67
N ALA A 48 -20.63 -17.88 -18.97
CA ALA A 48 -20.32 -16.80 -19.90
C ALA A 48 -21.10 -15.54 -19.46
N GLY A 49 -20.40 -14.40 -19.46
CA GLY A 49 -20.97 -13.10 -19.09
C GLY A 49 -22.03 -12.63 -20.08
#